data_AF-F8CPQ1-F1
#
_entry.id   AF-F8CPQ1-F1
#
_cell.length_a   1.000
_cell.length_b   1.000
_cell.length_c   1.000
_cell.angle_alpha   90.00
_cell.angle_beta   90.00
_cell.angle_gamma   90.00
#
_symmetry.space_group_name_H-M   'P 1'
#
loop_
_entity.id
_entity.type
_entity.pdbx_description
1 polymer ?
#
loop_
_entity_poly.entity_id
_entity_poly.type
_entity_poly.pdbx_seq_one_letter_code
_entity_poly.pdbx_strand_id
1 'polypeptide(L)'
;MRRLGFPYVIPYSAGEHVVSFGATRAVLEPLGQPAYVDDDSSRTAGGREVFWAFEREDGLRFEVVWKEPYGVAAVHADPPDAEQVITALRSLGLEGPFEKHHLPEGRSLRRGHARWAVWLFTGQNAAMPTAVFSRKQLADAWLAQTRYSGTLVAYPLDRSLYDAARSFGVQHLPPDGSAEAQQYVGTTVESYVYVAGKQVAKSDDAHL
;
A
#
# COMPACT_ATOMS: atom_id res chain seq x y z
N MET A 1 1.97 17.05 -6.20
CA MET A 1 1.69 15.60 -6.38
C MET A 1 3.02 14.86 -6.42
N ARG A 2 3.21 13.84 -5.58
CA ARG A 2 4.39 12.97 -5.60
C ARG A 2 4.07 11.70 -6.38
N ARG A 3 4.95 11.27 -7.29
CA ARG A 3 4.83 9.95 -7.94
C ARG A 3 5.31 8.85 -7.02
N LEU A 4 4.64 7.70 -7.08
CA LEU A 4 4.94 6.50 -6.32
C LEU A 4 5.48 5.42 -7.29
N GLY A 5 6.50 4.67 -6.86
CA GLY A 5 6.96 3.47 -7.55
C GLY A 5 6.11 2.24 -7.20
N PHE A 6 6.22 1.17 -7.97
CA PHE A 6 5.62 -0.13 -7.65
C PHE A 6 6.65 -1.04 -6.95
N PRO A 7 6.20 -1.97 -6.08
CA PRO A 7 4.81 -2.29 -5.71
C PRO A 7 4.14 -1.29 -4.76
N TYR A 8 3.08 -0.63 -5.25
CA TYR A 8 2.17 0.18 -4.44
C TYR A 8 0.81 -0.52 -4.42
N VAL A 9 0.21 -0.71 -3.25
CA VAL A 9 -1.02 -1.53 -3.12
C VAL A 9 -2.16 -0.68 -2.56
N ILE A 10 -3.18 -0.45 -3.39
CA ILE A 10 -4.51 -0.06 -2.93
C ILE A 10 -5.40 -1.30 -2.96
N PRO A 11 -6.00 -1.69 -1.84
CA PRO A 11 -6.61 -2.99 -1.66
C PRO A 11 -8.05 -3.07 -2.22
N TYR A 12 -8.19 -2.97 -3.53
CA TYR A 12 -9.48 -3.18 -4.19
C TYR A 12 -9.45 -4.43 -5.04
N SER A 13 -10.60 -5.11 -5.11
CA SER A 13 -10.77 -6.20 -6.07
C SER A 13 -10.96 -5.64 -7.48
N ALA A 14 -10.75 -6.49 -8.49
CA ALA A 14 -10.97 -6.10 -9.87
C ALA A 14 -12.43 -5.59 -10.06
N GLY A 15 -12.57 -4.31 -10.37
CA GLY A 15 -13.87 -3.63 -10.53
C GLY A 15 -14.29 -2.73 -9.37
N GLU A 16 -13.56 -2.72 -8.25
CA GLU A 16 -13.80 -1.83 -7.11
C GLU A 16 -12.94 -0.53 -7.22
N HIS A 17 -13.18 0.30 -8.23
CA HIS A 17 -12.54 1.63 -8.35
C HIS A 17 -13.46 2.75 -7.84
N VAL A 18 -12.89 3.92 -7.53
CA VAL A 18 -13.68 5.09 -7.10
C VAL A 18 -13.98 6.05 -8.24
N VAL A 19 -13.17 6.01 -9.30
CA VAL A 19 -13.35 6.80 -10.52
C VAL A 19 -13.02 5.95 -11.74
N SER A 20 -13.81 6.06 -12.80
CA SER A 20 -13.45 5.55 -14.13
C SER A 20 -13.66 6.60 -15.21
N PHE A 21 -12.93 6.47 -16.31
CA PHE A 21 -13.08 7.32 -17.49
C PHE A 21 -12.55 6.62 -18.75
N GLY A 22 -13.07 7.03 -19.90
CA GLY A 22 -12.52 6.63 -21.20
C GLY A 22 -11.13 7.25 -21.39
N ALA A 23 -10.16 6.44 -21.78
CA ALA A 23 -8.77 6.86 -21.86
C ALA A 23 -8.07 6.28 -23.10
N THR A 24 -7.25 7.12 -23.72
CA THR A 24 -6.27 6.74 -24.74
C THR A 24 -4.88 7.11 -24.26
N ARG A 25 -3.85 6.64 -24.97
CA ARG A 25 -2.46 7.03 -24.67
C ARG A 25 -2.27 8.55 -24.65
N ALA A 26 -2.94 9.28 -25.54
CA ALA A 26 -2.88 10.74 -25.62
C ALA A 26 -3.52 11.40 -24.39
N VAL A 27 -4.67 10.89 -23.93
CA VAL A 27 -5.34 11.40 -22.71
C VAL A 27 -4.44 11.23 -21.49
N LEU A 28 -3.68 10.13 -21.41
CA LEU A 28 -2.83 9.81 -20.26
C LEU A 28 -1.40 10.37 -20.37
N GLU A 29 -1.06 11.06 -21.47
CA GLU A 29 0.27 11.66 -21.69
C GLU A 29 0.71 12.61 -20.55
N PRO A 30 -0.18 13.43 -19.95
CA PRO A 30 0.16 14.26 -18.80
C PRO A 30 0.65 13.48 -17.56
N LEU A 31 0.28 12.20 -17.44
CA LEU A 31 0.78 11.32 -16.38
C LEU A 31 2.23 10.89 -16.59
N GLY A 32 2.84 11.22 -17.73
CA GLY A 32 4.21 10.87 -18.13
C GLY A 32 4.48 9.36 -18.12
N GLN A 33 5.73 8.97 -17.82
CA GLN A 33 6.11 7.55 -17.82
C GLN A 33 5.33 6.75 -16.76
N PRO A 34 4.84 5.55 -17.11
CA PRO A 34 4.16 4.66 -16.17
C PRO A 34 5.15 4.10 -15.15
N ALA A 35 4.62 3.79 -13.97
CA ALA A 35 5.38 3.15 -12.90
C ALA A 35 5.51 1.63 -13.11
N TYR A 36 4.51 1.01 -13.76
CA TYR A 36 4.50 -0.41 -14.08
C TYR A 36 3.64 -0.68 -15.33
N VAL A 37 3.98 -1.73 -16.07
CA VAL A 37 3.23 -2.22 -17.23
C VAL A 37 3.10 -3.73 -17.07
N ASP A 38 1.88 -4.24 -17.16
CA ASP A 38 1.60 -5.67 -17.17
C ASP A 38 1.10 -6.08 -18.55
N ASP A 39 1.88 -6.92 -19.25
CA ASP A 39 1.55 -7.44 -20.57
C ASP A 39 1.03 -8.89 -20.50
N ASP A 40 0.89 -9.48 -19.30
CA ASP A 40 0.46 -10.86 -19.14
C ASP A 40 -1.07 -10.98 -19.23
N SER A 41 -1.55 -11.52 -20.34
CA SER A 41 -2.97 -11.74 -20.62
C SER A 41 -3.67 -12.70 -19.65
N SER A 42 -2.92 -13.49 -18.87
CA SER A 42 -3.49 -14.36 -17.83
C SER A 42 -3.77 -13.64 -16.51
N ARG A 43 -3.18 -12.46 -16.31
CA ARG A 43 -3.28 -11.64 -15.09
C ARG A 43 -4.07 -10.34 -15.29
N THR A 44 -4.33 -9.99 -16.54
CA THR A 44 -5.02 -8.77 -16.95
C THR A 44 -6.34 -9.11 -17.61
N ALA A 45 -7.22 -8.12 -17.74
CA ALA A 45 -8.45 -8.29 -18.51
C ALA A 45 -8.12 -8.29 -20.03
N GLY A 46 -7.56 -9.39 -20.53
CA GLY A 46 -7.39 -9.62 -21.97
C GLY A 46 -6.25 -8.86 -22.66
N GLY A 47 -5.27 -8.31 -21.92
CA GLY A 47 -4.07 -7.69 -22.52
C GLY A 47 -3.39 -6.63 -21.66
N ARG A 48 -2.69 -5.70 -22.29
CA ARG A 48 -1.80 -4.74 -21.64
C ARG A 48 -2.52 -3.80 -20.64
N GLU A 49 -2.06 -3.80 -19.38
CA GLU A 49 -2.48 -2.84 -18.35
C GLU A 49 -1.31 -1.94 -17.96
N VAL A 50 -1.56 -0.63 -17.87
CA VAL A 50 -0.53 0.39 -17.61
C VAL A 50 -0.86 1.14 -16.32
N PHE A 51 0.12 1.26 -15.44
CA PHE A 51 -0.09 1.71 -14.06
C PHE A 51 0.70 2.98 -13.74
N TRP A 52 0.04 3.91 -13.07
CA TRP A 52 0.65 5.07 -12.42
C TRP A 52 0.16 5.14 -10.98
N ALA A 53 0.98 5.64 -10.06
CA ALA A 53 0.60 5.83 -8.67
C ALA A 53 1.08 7.18 -8.14
N PHE A 54 0.27 7.81 -7.29
CA PHE A 54 0.47 9.17 -6.81
C PHE A 54 0.08 9.33 -5.34
N GLU A 55 0.72 10.30 -4.67
CA GLU A 55 0.37 10.78 -3.33
C GLU A 55 0.31 12.31 -3.31
N ARG A 56 -0.66 12.84 -2.57
CA ARG A 56 -0.79 14.27 -2.21
C ARG A 56 -0.34 14.50 -0.78
N GLU A 57 0.00 15.75 -0.48
CA GLU A 57 0.45 16.16 0.86
C GLU A 57 -0.61 15.97 1.94
N ASP A 58 -1.89 16.07 1.57
CA ASP A 58 -3.04 15.72 2.40
C ASP A 58 -3.23 14.19 2.56
N GLY A 59 -2.28 13.37 2.12
CA GLY A 59 -2.32 11.93 2.29
C GLY A 59 -3.33 11.20 1.40
N LEU A 60 -4.00 11.87 0.44
CA LEU A 60 -4.70 11.17 -0.63
C LEU A 60 -3.66 10.41 -1.46
N ARG A 61 -3.88 9.12 -1.63
CA ARG A 61 -3.08 8.29 -2.53
C ARG A 61 -3.98 7.61 -3.52
N PHE A 62 -3.54 7.50 -4.76
CA PHE A 62 -4.33 6.85 -5.80
C PHE A 62 -3.45 6.24 -6.88
N GLU A 63 -3.95 5.19 -7.52
CA GLU A 63 -3.38 4.61 -8.71
C GLU A 63 -4.35 4.76 -9.88
N VAL A 64 -3.79 5.02 -11.06
CA VAL A 64 -4.50 5.00 -12.33
C VAL A 64 -4.07 3.75 -13.06
N VAL A 65 -5.03 2.88 -13.36
CA VAL A 65 -4.84 1.66 -14.13
C VAL A 65 -5.54 1.82 -15.47
N TRP A 66 -4.78 1.88 -16.55
CA TRP A 66 -5.32 1.91 -17.89
C TRP A 66 -5.35 0.52 -18.50
N LYS A 67 -6.55 0.02 -18.74
CA LYS A 67 -6.80 -1.23 -19.45
C LYS A 67 -6.80 -0.93 -20.95
N GLU A 68 -5.61 -0.95 -21.55
CA GLU A 68 -5.38 -0.50 -22.92
C GLU A 68 -6.33 -1.17 -23.94
N PRO A 69 -6.60 -2.50 -23.88
CA PRO A 69 -7.52 -3.15 -24.82
C PRO A 69 -8.96 -2.61 -24.79
N TYR A 70 -9.42 -2.08 -23.65
CA TYR A 70 -10.78 -1.57 -23.51
C TYR A 70 -10.87 -0.04 -23.62
N GLY A 71 -9.73 0.66 -23.65
CA GLY A 71 -9.71 2.12 -23.66
C GLY A 71 -10.34 2.73 -22.40
N VAL A 72 -10.26 2.04 -21.26
CA VAL A 72 -10.84 2.49 -19.98
C VAL A 72 -9.74 2.59 -18.93
N ALA A 73 -9.70 3.73 -18.24
CA ALA A 73 -8.91 3.91 -17.04
C ALA A 73 -9.80 3.77 -15.79
N ALA A 74 -9.31 3.02 -14.81
CA ALA A 74 -9.89 2.88 -13.48
C ALA A 74 -8.94 3.49 -12.44
N VAL A 75 -9.50 4.14 -11.43
CA VAL A 75 -8.73 4.80 -10.39
C VAL A 75 -9.12 4.26 -9.02
N HIS A 76 -8.13 3.68 -8.37
CA HIS A 76 -8.23 3.21 -7.00
C HIS A 76 -7.62 4.29 -6.10
N ALA A 77 -8.26 4.62 -4.99
CA ALA A 77 -7.77 5.64 -4.07
C ALA A 77 -7.95 5.30 -2.61
N ASP A 78 -7.09 5.88 -1.79
CA ASP A 78 -7.18 5.87 -0.34
C ASP A 78 -6.94 7.28 0.24
N PRO A 79 -7.88 7.85 1.01
CA PRO A 79 -9.23 7.33 1.22
C PRO A 79 -10.03 7.20 -0.10
N PRO A 80 -11.10 6.38 -0.15
CA PRO A 80 -11.93 6.17 -1.34
C PRO A 80 -12.84 7.38 -1.63
N ASP A 81 -12.24 8.55 -1.83
CA ASP A 81 -12.93 9.81 -2.06
C ASP A 81 -12.83 10.20 -3.54
N ALA A 82 -13.90 9.93 -4.29
CA ALA A 82 -13.98 10.19 -5.72
C ALA A 82 -13.82 11.68 -6.07
N GLU A 83 -14.29 12.60 -5.22
CA GLU A 83 -14.18 14.05 -5.49
C GLU A 83 -12.73 14.53 -5.37
N GLN A 84 -12.05 14.09 -4.30
CA GLN A 84 -10.64 14.39 -4.12
C GLN A 84 -9.77 13.78 -5.20
N VAL A 85 -10.11 12.57 -5.67
CA VAL A 85 -9.45 11.92 -6.80
C VAL A 85 -9.65 12.71 -8.08
N ILE A 86 -10.88 13.09 -8.44
CA ILE A 86 -11.15 13.89 -9.64
C ILE A 86 -10.37 15.21 -9.60
N THR A 87 -10.33 15.86 -8.44
CA THR A 87 -9.53 17.08 -8.24
C THR A 87 -8.05 16.80 -8.49
N ALA A 88 -7.53 15.66 -8.01
CA ALA A 88 -6.15 15.25 -8.22
C ALA A 88 -5.85 14.96 -9.71
N LEU A 89 -6.72 14.23 -10.40
CA LEU A 89 -6.59 13.92 -11.83
C LEU A 89 -6.56 15.20 -12.68
N ARG A 90 -7.44 16.16 -12.40
CA ARG A 90 -7.44 17.47 -13.06
C ARG A 90 -6.14 18.25 -12.82
N SER A 91 -5.61 18.22 -11.60
CA SER A 91 -4.32 18.86 -11.28
C SER A 91 -3.13 18.21 -11.99
N LEU A 92 -3.29 16.96 -12.46
CA LEU A 92 -2.32 16.26 -13.30
C LEU A 92 -2.51 16.53 -14.80
N GLY A 93 -3.47 17.38 -15.18
CA GLY A 93 -3.75 17.70 -16.58
C GLY A 93 -4.69 16.73 -17.28
N LEU A 94 -5.37 15.82 -16.54
CA LEU A 94 -6.39 14.96 -17.13
C LEU A 94 -7.73 15.70 -17.23
N GLU A 95 -8.27 15.71 -18.43
CA GLU A 95 -9.59 16.25 -18.73
C GLU A 95 -10.53 15.15 -19.22
N GLY A 96 -11.81 15.25 -18.87
CA GLY A 96 -12.84 14.33 -19.34
C GLY A 96 -14.00 14.15 -18.37
N PRO A 97 -15.07 13.48 -18.83
CA PRO A 97 -16.11 13.02 -17.94
C PRO A 97 -15.54 11.93 -17.04
N PHE A 98 -15.53 12.19 -15.73
CA PHE A 98 -15.19 11.20 -14.72
C PHE A 98 -16.47 10.58 -14.16
N GLU A 99 -16.57 9.28 -14.23
CA GLU A 99 -17.64 8.52 -13.59
C GLU A 99 -17.22 8.19 -12.15
N LYS A 100 -18.08 8.51 -11.18
CA LYS A 100 -17.85 8.28 -9.76
C LYS A 100 -18.48 6.95 -9.34
N HIS A 101 -17.77 6.23 -8.49
CA HIS A 101 -18.23 4.95 -7.95
C HIS A 101 -18.20 5.01 -6.42
N HIS A 102 -19.26 4.51 -5.80
CA HIS A 102 -19.34 4.44 -4.35
C HIS A 102 -18.88 3.07 -3.87
N LEU A 103 -17.85 3.04 -3.01
CA LEU A 103 -17.39 1.81 -2.39
C LEU A 103 -18.11 1.59 -1.04
N PRO A 104 -18.31 0.33 -0.60
CA PRO A 104 -18.93 0.03 0.68
C PRO A 104 -18.20 0.69 1.87
N GLU A 105 -18.95 1.06 2.90
CA GLU A 105 -18.40 1.61 4.14
C GLU A 105 -17.33 0.67 4.74
N GLY A 106 -16.23 1.26 5.24
CA GLY A 106 -15.11 0.51 5.86
C GLY A 106 -13.95 0.18 4.92
N ARG A 107 -13.95 0.68 3.67
CA ARG A 107 -12.87 0.47 2.68
C ARG A 107 -11.73 1.51 2.73
N SER A 108 -11.71 2.42 3.70
CA SER A 108 -10.65 3.43 3.89
C SER A 108 -9.53 2.96 4.81
N LEU A 109 -8.28 3.34 4.50
CA LEU A 109 -7.14 3.20 5.40
C LEU A 109 -7.03 4.46 6.26
N ARG A 110 -6.60 4.30 7.52
CA ARG A 110 -6.21 5.45 8.34
C ARG A 110 -4.88 5.99 7.83
N ARG A 111 -4.83 7.32 7.62
CA ARG A 111 -3.72 8.09 7.02
C ARG A 111 -2.30 7.77 7.57
N GLY A 112 -2.19 7.20 8.78
CA GLY A 112 -0.91 6.82 9.40
C GLY A 112 -0.40 5.40 9.10
N HIS A 113 -1.25 4.45 8.72
CA HIS A 113 -0.89 3.01 8.69
C HIS A 113 -0.31 2.51 7.35
N ALA A 114 -0.11 3.40 6.38
CA ALA A 114 0.03 3.01 4.97
C ALA A 114 1.17 3.69 4.22
N ARG A 115 2.15 4.26 4.92
CA ARG A 115 3.38 4.70 4.25
C ARG A 115 4.25 3.49 3.97
N TRP A 116 4.05 2.86 2.81
CA TRP A 116 5.00 1.93 2.20
C TRP A 116 5.36 0.77 3.11
N ALA A 117 4.38 0.03 3.64
CA ALA A 117 4.66 -1.11 4.49
C ALA A 117 3.71 -2.28 4.25
N VAL A 118 4.25 -3.50 4.35
CA VAL A 118 3.51 -4.74 4.48
C VAL A 118 3.47 -5.15 5.96
N TRP A 119 2.49 -5.95 6.33
CA TRP A 119 2.28 -6.42 7.70
C TRP A 119 2.64 -7.89 7.78
N LEU A 120 3.75 -8.18 8.44
CA LEU A 120 4.22 -9.54 8.69
C LEU A 120 3.63 -10.05 9.99
N PHE A 121 2.82 -11.10 9.92
CA PHE A 121 2.42 -11.85 11.09
C PHE A 121 3.37 -13.02 11.30
N THR A 122 3.95 -13.10 12.49
CA THR A 122 4.71 -14.26 12.96
C THR A 122 3.92 -14.93 14.07
N GLY A 123 3.48 -16.16 13.84
CA GLY A 123 2.76 -16.94 14.82
C GLY A 123 3.58 -17.19 16.09
N GLN A 124 2.90 -17.42 17.20
CA GLN A 124 3.56 -17.76 18.46
C GLN A 124 4.46 -18.98 18.27
N ASN A 125 5.73 -18.87 18.69
CA ASN A 125 6.79 -19.87 18.51
C ASN A 125 7.21 -20.15 17.05
N ALA A 126 6.72 -19.38 16.07
CA ALA A 126 7.20 -19.50 14.70
C ALA A 126 8.55 -18.79 14.55
N ALA A 127 9.49 -19.43 13.85
CA ALA A 127 10.81 -18.84 13.55
C ALA A 127 10.79 -17.90 12.33
N MET A 128 9.71 -17.93 11.53
CA MET A 128 9.55 -17.17 10.30
C MET A 128 8.14 -16.59 10.17
N PRO A 129 7.94 -15.53 9.37
CA PRO A 129 6.63 -14.98 9.09
C PRO A 129 5.66 -16.05 8.58
N THR A 130 4.50 -16.12 9.21
CA THR A 130 3.43 -17.07 8.89
C THR A 130 2.48 -16.50 7.83
N ALA A 131 2.28 -15.18 7.83
CA ALA A 131 1.45 -14.51 6.84
C ALA A 131 1.95 -13.09 6.57
N VAL A 132 1.69 -12.61 5.36
CA VAL A 132 2.03 -11.25 4.93
C VAL A 132 0.76 -10.59 4.41
N PHE A 133 0.49 -9.38 4.90
CA PHE A 133 -0.69 -8.63 4.49
C PHE A 133 -0.26 -7.27 3.95
N SER A 134 -0.91 -6.81 2.90
CA SER A 134 -0.75 -5.42 2.47
C SER A 134 -1.31 -4.41 3.48
N ARG A 135 -2.07 -4.88 4.50
CA ARG A 135 -2.80 -4.05 5.47
C ARG A 135 -2.93 -4.69 6.83
N LYS A 136 -2.85 -3.88 7.88
CA LYS A 136 -3.14 -4.31 9.26
C LYS A 136 -4.56 -4.85 9.40
N GLN A 137 -5.55 -4.20 8.80
CA GLN A 137 -6.96 -4.60 8.94
C GLN A 137 -7.26 -5.97 8.33
N LEU A 138 -6.56 -6.35 7.25
CA LEU A 138 -6.64 -7.71 6.70
C LEU A 138 -6.07 -8.71 7.68
N ALA A 139 -4.93 -8.38 8.29
CA ALA A 139 -4.34 -9.19 9.34
C ALA A 139 -5.30 -9.29 10.55
N ASP A 140 -5.89 -8.18 11.00
CA ASP A 140 -6.86 -8.14 12.10
C ASP A 140 -8.06 -9.05 11.84
N ALA A 141 -8.68 -8.94 10.65
CA ALA A 141 -9.82 -9.75 10.27
C ALA A 141 -9.47 -11.24 10.20
N TRP A 142 -8.32 -11.57 9.60
CA TRP A 142 -7.83 -12.94 9.53
C TRP A 142 -7.49 -13.51 10.92
N LEU A 143 -6.86 -12.72 11.79
CA LEU A 143 -6.53 -13.11 13.17
C LEU A 143 -7.79 -13.32 14.01
N ALA A 144 -8.80 -12.46 13.86
CA ALA A 144 -10.07 -12.62 14.55
C ALA A 144 -10.79 -13.93 14.15
N GLN A 145 -10.69 -14.32 12.87
CA GLN A 145 -11.27 -15.56 12.36
C GLN A 145 -10.49 -16.80 12.79
N THR A 146 -9.17 -16.79 12.61
CA THR A 146 -8.29 -17.94 12.90
C THR A 146 -8.01 -18.13 14.39
N ARG A 147 -8.16 -17.07 15.18
CA ARG A 147 -7.82 -17.02 16.60
C ARG A 147 -6.36 -17.34 16.89
N TYR A 148 -5.45 -17.06 15.96
CA TYR A 148 -4.03 -17.28 16.19
C TYR A 148 -3.44 -16.24 17.15
N SER A 149 -2.38 -16.66 17.86
CA SER A 149 -1.57 -15.81 18.74
C SER A 149 -0.22 -15.55 18.07
N GLY A 150 0.35 -14.37 18.29
CA GLY A 150 1.63 -14.00 17.69
C GLY A 150 1.84 -12.49 17.62
N THR A 151 2.78 -12.07 16.78
CA THR A 151 3.14 -10.66 16.61
C THR A 151 2.89 -10.23 15.16
N LEU A 152 2.25 -9.08 14.99
CA LEU A 152 2.06 -8.44 13.71
C LEU A 152 2.97 -7.20 13.63
N VAL A 153 3.81 -7.10 12.60
CA VAL A 153 4.83 -6.05 12.47
C VAL A 153 4.75 -5.38 11.10
N ALA A 154 4.81 -4.05 11.06
CA ALA A 154 4.74 -3.24 9.83
C ALA A 154 6.10 -3.08 9.15
N TYR A 155 6.44 -3.94 8.20
CA TYR A 155 7.69 -3.88 7.47
C TYR A 155 7.65 -2.91 6.30
N PRO A 156 8.62 -1.98 6.15
CA PRO A 156 8.68 -1.09 5.02
C PRO A 156 8.88 -1.88 3.71
N LEU A 157 8.19 -1.46 2.66
CA LEU A 157 8.24 -2.01 1.31
C LEU A 157 9.19 -1.16 0.47
N ASP A 158 9.96 -1.82 -0.40
CA ASP A 158 10.99 -1.22 -1.29
C ASP A 158 12.06 -0.40 -0.57
N ARG A 159 12.25 -0.68 0.72
CA ARG A 159 13.19 0.04 1.57
C ARG A 159 13.71 -0.86 2.67
N SER A 160 15.02 -0.85 2.89
CA SER A 160 15.60 -1.58 4.01
C SER A 160 15.13 -0.99 5.35
N LEU A 161 15.06 -1.82 6.38
CA LEU A 161 14.77 -1.34 7.74
C LEU A 161 15.82 -0.33 8.23
N TYR A 162 17.07 -0.50 7.81
CA TYR A 162 18.15 0.44 8.10
C TYR A 162 17.85 1.83 7.53
N ASP A 163 17.53 1.90 6.24
CA ASP A 163 17.20 3.17 5.58
C ASP A 163 15.97 3.80 6.21
N ALA A 164 14.94 3.00 6.52
CA ALA A 164 13.74 3.46 7.20
C ALA A 164 14.08 4.09 8.56
N ALA A 165 14.82 3.38 9.41
CA ALA A 165 15.25 3.86 10.72
C ALA A 165 16.11 5.13 10.61
N ARG A 166 17.00 5.22 9.61
CA ARG A 166 17.81 6.42 9.34
C ARG A 166 16.94 7.64 9.04
N SER A 167 15.90 7.50 8.23
CA SER A 167 14.98 8.64 7.98
C SER A 167 14.11 9.02 9.16
N PHE A 168 13.87 8.09 10.09
CA PHE A 168 13.14 8.38 11.31
C PHE A 168 14.03 9.00 12.40
N GLY A 169 15.32 9.20 12.12
CA GLY A 169 16.25 9.81 13.07
C GLY A 169 16.62 8.89 14.23
N VAL A 170 16.54 7.56 14.03
CA VAL A 170 16.98 6.60 15.04
C VAL A 170 18.46 6.83 15.36
N GLN A 171 18.75 7.01 16.64
CA GLN A 171 20.12 7.19 17.11
C GLN A 171 20.85 5.85 17.17
N HIS A 172 22.19 5.90 17.08
CA HIS A 172 23.05 4.72 17.19
C HIS A 172 22.84 3.65 16.11
N LEU A 173 22.49 4.06 14.89
CA LEU A 173 22.53 3.14 13.76
C LEU A 173 23.97 2.70 13.46
N PRO A 174 24.18 1.45 13.01
CA PRO A 174 25.46 1.02 12.48
C PRO A 174 25.97 1.96 11.37
N PRO A 175 27.28 2.06 11.15
CA PRO A 175 27.83 2.81 10.03
C PRO A 175 27.26 2.35 8.69
N ASP A 176 26.96 3.31 7.81
CA ASP A 176 26.45 3.03 6.48
C ASP A 176 27.43 2.15 5.68
N GLY A 177 26.90 1.14 4.98
CA GLY A 177 27.69 0.17 4.22
C GLY A 177 28.43 -0.90 5.04
N SER A 178 28.30 -0.92 6.38
CA SER A 178 28.97 -1.93 7.22
C SER A 178 28.26 -3.30 7.18
N ALA A 179 28.93 -4.36 7.63
CA ALA A 179 28.33 -5.69 7.76
C ALA A 179 27.16 -5.67 8.77
N GLU A 180 27.29 -4.87 9.82
CA GLU A 180 26.26 -4.66 10.84
C GLU A 180 25.04 -3.92 10.28
N ALA A 181 25.21 -2.99 9.33
CA ALA A 181 24.10 -2.36 8.64
C ALA A 181 23.30 -3.37 7.78
N GLN A 182 23.98 -4.34 7.17
CA GLN A 182 23.32 -5.43 6.41
C GLN A 182 22.51 -6.36 7.31
N GLN A 183 22.92 -6.51 8.57
CA GLN A 183 22.26 -7.36 9.57
C GLN A 183 21.20 -6.59 10.38
N TYR A 184 20.96 -5.31 10.09
CA TYR A 184 20.04 -4.49 10.86
C TYR A 184 18.58 -4.93 10.67
N VAL A 185 17.96 -5.40 11.75
CA VAL A 185 16.58 -5.92 11.78
C VAL A 185 15.55 -4.97 12.42
N GLY A 186 15.92 -3.71 12.67
CA GLY A 186 14.98 -2.64 13.04
C GLY A 186 14.46 -2.68 14.48
N THR A 187 14.47 -1.54 15.18
CA THR A 187 13.87 -1.38 16.53
C THR A 187 12.56 -0.59 16.53
N THR A 188 12.25 0.12 15.44
CA THR A 188 11.15 1.10 15.36
C THR A 188 9.98 0.64 14.52
N VAL A 189 9.88 -0.66 14.26
CA VAL A 189 8.85 -1.23 13.40
C VAL A 189 7.55 -1.29 14.20
N GLU A 190 6.50 -0.61 13.73
CA GLU A 190 5.19 -0.63 14.37
C GLU A 190 4.75 -2.08 14.56
N SER A 191 4.45 -2.46 15.81
CA SER A 191 4.25 -3.86 16.18
C SER A 191 3.07 -4.02 17.13
N TYR A 192 2.31 -5.10 16.95
CA TYR A 192 1.14 -5.45 17.75
C TYR A 192 1.20 -6.90 18.20
N VAL A 193 0.75 -7.16 19.43
CA VAL A 193 0.66 -8.51 19.99
C VAL A 193 -0.80 -8.99 19.92
N TYR A 194 -0.99 -10.23 19.50
CA TYR A 194 -2.30 -10.88 19.45
C TYR A 194 -2.29 -12.14 20.31
N VAL A 195 -3.36 -12.31 21.08
CA VAL A 195 -3.65 -13.52 21.86
C VAL A 195 -5.03 -14.01 21.47
N ALA A 196 -5.11 -15.25 20.98
CA ALA A 196 -6.36 -15.86 20.55
C ALA A 196 -7.15 -14.99 19.53
N GLY A 197 -6.44 -14.34 18.60
CA GLY A 197 -7.02 -13.45 17.59
C GLY A 197 -7.39 -12.04 18.06
N LYS A 198 -7.14 -11.69 19.33
CA LYS A 198 -7.41 -10.35 19.87
C LYS A 198 -6.12 -9.59 20.10
N GLN A 199 -6.07 -8.36 19.60
CA GLN A 199 -4.97 -7.45 19.88
C GLN A 199 -4.97 -7.12 21.38
N VAL A 200 -3.80 -7.22 22.01
CA VAL A 200 -3.58 -6.82 23.40
C VAL A 200 -2.63 -5.62 23.44
N ALA A 201 -2.73 -4.80 24.50
CA ALA A 201 -1.73 -3.77 24.74
C ALA A 201 -0.36 -4.45 24.95
N LYS A 202 0.71 -3.85 24.45
CA LYS A 202 2.07 -4.22 24.89
C LYS A 202 2.09 -4.03 26.41
N SER A 203 2.36 -5.08 27.19
CA SER A 203 2.71 -4.86 28.59
C SER A 203 4.02 -4.07 28.61
N ASP A 204 4.13 -3.08 29.51
CA ASP A 204 5.36 -2.31 29.70
C ASP A 204 6.55 -3.16 30.18
N ASP A 205 6.33 -4.45 30.46
CA ASP A 205 7.37 -5.43 30.75
C ASP A 205 7.68 -6.29 29.52
N ALA A 206 8.75 -5.93 28.79
CA ALA A 206 9.56 -6.88 28.02
C ALA A 206 10.92 -6.25 27.65
N HIS A 207 11.80 -6.14 28.64
CA HIS A 207 13.22 -6.39 28.40
C HIS A 207 13.40 -7.91 28.28
N LEU A 208 13.42 -8.42 27.05
CA LEU A 208 14.02 -9.71 26.71
C LEU A 208 14.72 -9.58 25.34
#